data_AF-A0A527Z2N3-F1
#
_entry.id   AF-A0A527Z2N3-F1
#
_cell.length_a   1.000
_cell.length_b   1.000
_cell.length_c   1.000
_cell.angle_alpha   90.00
_cell.angle_beta   90.00
_cell.angle_gamma   90.00
#
_symmetry.space_group_name_H-M   'P 1'
#
loop_
_entity.id
_entity.type
_entity.pdbx_description
1 polymer ?
#
loop_
_entity_poly.entity_id
_entity_poly.type
_entity_poly.pdbx_seq_one_letter_code
_entity_poly.pdbx_strand_id
1 'polypeptide(L)'
;LPRWLWPHAQLARWDRPIGWQLLLWPCWWSAALAASAYPRPTDPLLTLLPAPWYLVLFLIGAVAMRGAGCTYNDLVDQDIDNQV
;
A
#
# COMPACT_ATOMS: atom_id res chain seq x y z
N LEU A 1 6.11 -18.36 3.54
CA LEU A 1 4.64 -18.58 3.47
C LEU A 1 4.35 -20.07 3.43
N PRO A 2 3.25 -20.54 4.05
CA PRO A 2 2.78 -21.92 3.88
C PRO A 2 2.59 -22.22 2.39
N ARG A 3 2.87 -23.46 1.95
CA ARG A 3 2.82 -23.83 0.52
C ARG A 3 1.45 -23.58 -0.13
N TRP A 4 0.36 -23.69 0.64
CA TRP A 4 -1.00 -23.43 0.16
C TRP A 4 -1.31 -21.95 -0.06
N LEU A 5 -0.59 -21.02 0.59
CA LEU A 5 -0.78 -19.57 0.40
C LEU A 5 0.04 -19.03 -0.78
N TRP A 6 1.00 -19.82 -1.27
CA TRP A 6 1.95 -19.43 -2.30
C TRP A 6 1.28 -19.06 -3.64
N PRO A 7 0.26 -19.78 -4.15
CA PRO A 7 -0.43 -19.40 -5.38
C PRO A 7 -1.12 -18.05 -5.25
N HIS A 8 -1.78 -17.80 -4.11
CA HIS A 8 -2.46 -16.54 -3.84
C HIS A 8 -1.47 -15.37 -3.69
N ALA A 9 -0.33 -15.61 -3.05
CA ALA A 9 0.72 -14.61 -2.92
C ALA A 9 1.38 -14.25 -4.26
N GLN A 10 1.50 -15.21 -5.18
CA GLN A 10 1.96 -14.94 -6.56
C GLN A 10 0.93 -14.14 -7.35
N LEU A 11 -0.36 -14.50 -7.26
CA LEU A 11 -1.43 -13.75 -7.93
C LEU A 11 -1.48 -12.29 -7.45
N ALA A 12 -1.31 -12.08 -6.14
CA ALA A 12 -1.23 -10.76 -5.53
C ALA A 12 0.13 -10.05 -5.78
N ARG A 13 1.06 -10.69 -6.49
CA ARG A 13 2.44 -10.23 -6.77
C ARG A 13 3.18 -9.76 -5.51
N TRP A 14 2.92 -10.44 -4.39
CA TRP A 14 3.59 -10.19 -3.11
C TRP A 14 5.07 -10.60 -3.13
N ASP A 15 5.50 -11.36 -4.14
CA ASP A 15 6.91 -11.68 -4.39
C ASP A 15 7.73 -10.42 -4.76
N ARG A 16 7.09 -9.37 -5.31
CA ARG A 16 7.74 -8.13 -5.73
C ARG A 16 7.43 -6.98 -4.77
N PRO A 17 8.25 -6.78 -3.73
CA PRO A 17 7.95 -5.82 -2.68
C PRO A 17 7.93 -4.37 -3.18
N ILE A 18 8.63 -4.08 -4.29
CA ILE A 18 8.66 -2.74 -4.90
C ILE A 18 7.25 -2.24 -5.25
N GLY A 19 6.32 -3.12 -5.62
CA GLY A 19 4.99 -2.73 -6.08
C GLY A 19 4.17 -2.03 -5.01
N TRP A 20 4.05 -2.62 -3.82
CA TRP A 20 3.29 -2.02 -2.71
C TRP A 20 4.10 -0.93 -1.99
N GLN A 21 5.43 -0.96 -2.02
CA GLN A 21 6.27 0.12 -1.49
C GLN A 21 6.05 1.44 -2.24
N LEU A 22 5.93 1.38 -3.58
CA LEU A 22 5.63 2.56 -4.39
C LEU A 22 4.25 3.15 -4.08
N LEU A 23 3.27 2.35 -3.66
CA LEU A 23 1.98 2.85 -3.17
C LEU A 23 2.10 3.43 -1.75
N LEU A 24 2.90 2.80 -0.88
CA LEU A 24 3.03 3.19 0.53
C LEU A 24 3.74 4.52 0.71
N TRP A 25 4.80 4.76 -0.06
CA TRP A 25 5.64 5.95 0.06
C TRP A 25 4.86 7.27 -0.03
N PRO A 26 4.04 7.52 -1.07
CA PRO A 26 3.23 8.75 -1.15
C PRO A 26 2.16 8.82 -0.04
N CYS A 27 1.61 7.70 0.42
CA CYS A 27 0.65 7.69 1.53
C CYS A 27 1.28 8.17 2.85
N TRP A 28 2.48 7.68 3.17
CA TRP A 28 3.20 8.11 4.38
C TRP A 28 3.67 9.56 4.30
N TRP A 29 4.13 10.03 3.13
CA TRP A 29 4.44 11.44 2.91
C TRP A 29 3.21 12.33 3.11
N SER A 30 2.07 11.94 2.54
CA SER A 30 0.80 12.64 2.73
C SER A 30 0.38 12.68 4.20
N ALA A 31 0.53 11.57 4.92
CA ALA A 31 0.25 11.49 6.35
C ALA A 31 1.14 12.44 7.18
N ALA A 32 2.43 12.50 6.85
CA ALA A 32 3.37 13.41 7.51
C ALA A 32 3.01 14.88 7.25
N LEU A 33 2.72 15.24 6.00
CA LEU A 33 2.29 16.59 5.63
C LEU A 33 0.99 16.98 6.34
N ALA A 34 0.02 16.06 6.41
CA ALA A 34 -1.25 16.28 7.09
C ALA A 34 -1.08 16.51 8.59
N ALA A 35 -0.19 15.77 9.25
CA ALA A 35 0.12 15.95 10.68
C ALA A 35 0.74 17.33 10.96
N SER A 36 1.53 17.85 10.03
CA SER A 36 2.18 19.17 10.15
C SER A 36 1.36 20.35 9.61
N ALA A 37 0.12 20.14 9.14
CA ALA A 37 -0.62 21.17 8.39
C ALA A 37 -1.12 22.36 9.24
N TYR A 38 -1.41 22.14 10.54
CA TYR A 38 -1.92 23.17 11.44
C TYR A 38 -1.22 23.15 12.81
N PRO A 39 0.07 23.50 12.88
CA PRO A 39 0.81 23.48 14.13
C PRO A 39 0.41 24.64 15.04
N ARG A 40 0.11 24.37 16.31
CA ARG A 40 -0.05 25.42 17.33
C ARG A 40 1.26 25.62 18.09
N PRO A 41 1.59 26.84 18.53
CA PRO A 41 2.87 27.13 19.22
C PRO A 41 3.10 26.33 20.50
N THR A 42 2.04 25.84 21.14
CA THR A 42 2.06 25.05 22.38
C THR A 42 2.03 23.54 22.14
N ASP A 43 1.87 23.11 20.89
CA ASP A 43 1.72 21.69 20.60
C ASP A 43 3.05 20.94 20.79
N PRO A 44 3.03 19.77 21.44
CA PRO A 44 4.19 18.89 21.53
C PRO A 44 4.74 18.54 20.14
N LEU A 45 6.05 18.31 20.02
CA LEU A 45 6.67 17.87 18.76
C LEU A 45 6.05 16.57 18.21
N LEU A 46 5.53 15.70 19.09
CA LEU A 46 4.82 14.47 18.74
C LEU A 46 3.56 14.72 17.89
N THR A 47 2.93 15.88 18.01
CA THR A 47 1.72 16.24 17.24
C THR A 47 2.03 16.54 15.77
N LEU A 48 3.30 16.81 15.45
CA LEU A 48 3.78 16.98 14.08
C LEU A 48 4.02 15.65 13.36
N LEU A 49 3.96 14.52 14.09
CA LEU A 49 4.12 13.19 13.52
C LEU A 49 2.75 12.56 13.23
N PRO A 50 2.62 11.82 12.11
CA PRO A 50 1.41 11.08 11.82
C PRO A 50 1.15 10.02 12.87
N ALA A 51 -0.12 9.86 13.26
CA ALA A 51 -0.51 8.86 14.24
C ALA A 51 -0.09 7.45 13.75
N PRO A 52 0.54 6.61 14.59
CA PRO A 52 1.04 5.29 14.19
C PRO A 52 -0.04 4.39 13.56
N TRP A 53 -1.29 4.54 14.00
CA TRP A 53 -2.44 3.85 13.44
C TRP A 53 -2.63 4.10 11.94
N TYR A 54 -2.51 5.36 11.48
CA TYR A 54 -2.65 5.68 10.06
C TYR A 54 -1.52 5.07 9.22
N LEU A 55 -0.30 5.03 9.76
CA LEU A 55 0.83 4.40 9.07
C LEU A 55 0.59 2.90 8.84
N VAL A 56 0.04 2.21 9.84
CA VAL A 56 -0.34 0.79 9.75
C VAL A 56 -1.49 0.59 8.77
N LEU A 57 -2.53 1.44 8.81
CA LEU A 57 -3.62 1.37 7.85
C LEU A 57 -3.15 1.59 6.41
N PHE A 58 -2.27 2.57 6.17
CA PHE A 58 -1.70 2.78 4.84
C PHE A 58 -0.82 1.63 4.39
N LEU A 59 -0.07 0.99 5.31
CA LEU A 59 0.69 -0.22 4.99
C LEU A 59 -0.22 -1.36 4.54
N ILE A 60 -1.26 -1.67 5.33
CA ILE A 60 -2.22 -2.73 5.00
C ILE A 60 -2.94 -2.39 3.69
N GLY A 61 -3.38 -1.15 3.53
CA GLY A 61 -4.03 -0.66 2.33
C GLY A 61 -3.14 -0.75 1.09
N ALA A 62 -1.87 -0.37 1.17
CA ALA A 62 -0.93 -0.45 0.05
C ALA A 62 -0.69 -1.90 -0.41
N VAL A 63 -0.52 -2.83 0.55
CA VAL A 63 -0.35 -4.26 0.26
C VAL A 63 -1.63 -4.85 -0.35
N ALA A 64 -2.79 -4.51 0.21
CA ALA A 64 -4.08 -4.98 -0.27
C ALA A 64 -4.42 -4.42 -1.67
N MET A 65 -4.23 -3.11 -1.89
CA MET A 65 -4.48 -2.45 -3.17
C MET A 65 -3.56 -2.96 -4.28
N ARG A 66 -2.30 -3.28 -3.95
CA ARG A 66 -1.41 -3.94 -4.92
C ARG A 66 -1.93 -5.31 -5.33
N GLY A 67 -2.34 -6.12 -4.35
CA GLY A 67 -2.93 -7.43 -4.62
C GLY A 67 -4.20 -7.34 -5.46
N ALA A 68 -5.15 -6.49 -5.04
CA ALA A 68 -6.41 -6.29 -5.76
C ALA A 68 -6.21 -5.73 -7.17
N GLY A 69 -5.32 -4.75 -7.33
CA GLY A 69 -5.00 -4.17 -8.64
C GLY A 69 -4.39 -5.18 -9.60
N CYS A 70 -3.47 -6.03 -9.13
CA CYS A 70 -2.90 -7.09 -9.96
C CYS A 70 -3.94 -8.16 -10.33
N THR A 71 -4.76 -8.62 -9.38
CA THR A 71 -5.81 -9.61 -9.67
C THR A 71 -6.86 -9.06 -10.63
N TYR A 72 -7.24 -7.79 -10.49
CA TYR A 72 -8.18 -7.16 -11.43
C TYR A 72 -7.55 -6.98 -12.82
N ASN A 73 -6.28 -6.59 -12.89
CA ASN A 73 -5.55 -6.48 -14.15
C ASN A 73 -5.50 -7.81 -14.89
N ASP A 74 -5.15 -8.89 -14.19
CA ASP A 74 -5.09 -10.24 -14.79
C ASP A 74 -6.48 -10.72 -15.27
N LEU A 75 -7.58 -10.29 -14.62
CA LEU A 75 -8.95 -10.60 -15.06
C LEU A 75 -9.36 -9.83 -16.32
N VAL A 76 -8.99 -8.55 -16.41
CA VAL A 76 -9.32 -7.70 -17.57
C VAL A 76 -8.45 -8.05 -18.78
N ASP A 77 -7.17 -8.34 -18.55
CA ASP A 77 -6.20 -8.64 -19.61
C ASP A 77 -6.28 -10.10 -20.08
N GLN A 78 -7.15 -10.95 -19.50
CA GLN A 78 -7.27 -12.36 -19.85
C GLN A 78 -7.49 -12.61 -21.35
N ASP A 79 -8.30 -11.80 -22.01
CA ASP A 79 -8.58 -11.94 -23.45
C ASP A 79 -7.46 -11.36 -24.32
N ILE A 80 -6.64 -10.43 -23.79
CA ILE A 80 -5.51 -9.83 -24.48
C ILE A 80 -4.29 -10.75 -24.38
N ASP A 81 -4.04 -11.33 -23.20
CA ASP A 81 -2.97 -12.29 -22.94
C ASP A 81 -3.16 -13.61 -23.72
N ASN A 82 -4.41 -13.98 -24.05
CA ASN A 82 -4.73 -15.17 -24.86
C ASN A 82 -4.66 -14.96 -26.38
N GLN A 83 -4.38 -13.75 -26.86
CA GLN A 83 -4.31 -13.44 -28.29
C GLN A 83 -2.92 -13.66 -28.93
N VAL A 84 -1.99 -14.30 -28.22
CA VAL A 84 -0.62 -14.62 -28.69
C VAL A 84 -0.32 -16.11 -28.67
#